data_AF-A0A7X4CX79-F1
#
_entry.id   AF-A0A7X4CX79-F1
#
_cell.length_a   1.000
_cell.length_b   1.000
_cell.length_c   1.000
_cell.angle_alpha   90.00
_cell.angle_beta   90.00
_cell.angle_gamma   90.00
#
_symmetry.space_group_name_H-M   'P 1'
#
loop_
_entity.id
_entity.type
_entity.pdbx_description
1 polymer ?
#
loop_
_entity_poly.entity_id
_entity_poly.type
_entity_poly.pdbx_seq_one_letter_code
_entity_poly.pdbx_strand_id
1 'polypeptide(L)'
;MTIATKKFPGQPVKDYARFRPEIAPGDLLLCSGSGIFSRMIRAGTKGVWSHVGFVMRLDAIDRVMVLRSVEPLGVRTVPLSKYLTD
;
A
#
# COMPACT_ATOMS: atom_id res chain seq x y z
N MET A 1 13.10 -11.76 3.68
CA MET A 1 12.88 -10.37 4.13
C MET A 1 11.79 -10.38 5.20
N THR A 2 12.07 -9.86 6.40
CA THR A 2 11.08 -9.84 7.50
C THR A 2 10.42 -8.47 7.56
N ILE A 3 9.10 -8.42 7.48
CA ILE A 3 8.35 -7.15 7.59
C ILE A 3 8.28 -6.79 9.07
N ALA A 4 8.84 -5.63 9.45
CA ALA A 4 8.80 -5.15 10.82
C ALA A 4 7.35 -4.89 11.26
N THR A 5 6.87 -5.54 12.32
CA THR A 5 5.46 -5.47 12.71
C THR A 5 5.17 -4.36 13.71
N LYS A 6 6.15 -3.98 14.55
CA LYS A 6 5.92 -3.05 15.69
C LYS A 6 6.41 -1.62 15.46
N LYS A 7 7.32 -1.39 14.51
CA LYS A 7 7.89 -0.07 14.22
C LYS A 7 7.75 0.21 12.74
N PHE A 8 7.18 1.37 12.42
CA PHE A 8 7.12 1.83 11.04
C PHE A 8 8.55 2.05 10.51
N PRO A 9 8.88 1.62 9.29
CA PRO A 9 10.22 1.81 8.72
C PRO A 9 10.61 3.28 8.71
N GLY A 10 11.77 3.61 9.29
CA GLY A 10 12.33 4.97 9.26
C GLY A 10 13.11 5.27 7.97
N GLN A 11 12.72 4.67 6.86
CA GLN A 11 13.38 4.87 5.56
C GLN A 11 13.11 6.30 5.07
N PRO A 12 14.05 6.90 4.31
CA PRO A 12 13.84 8.23 3.77
C PRO A 12 12.61 8.24 2.86
N VAL A 13 11.76 9.25 3.04
CA VAL A 13 10.59 9.46 2.20
C VAL A 13 11.06 9.77 0.78
N LYS A 14 10.59 8.98 -0.19
CA LYS A 14 10.85 9.20 -1.61
C LYS A 14 9.66 9.91 -2.27
N ASP A 15 9.96 10.82 -3.18
CA ASP A 15 8.95 11.37 -4.08
C ASP A 15 8.40 10.28 -5.00
N TYR A 16 7.08 10.25 -5.15
CA TYR A 16 6.42 9.20 -5.93
C TYR A 16 6.79 9.24 -7.41
N ALA A 17 6.87 10.43 -8.02
CA ALA A 17 7.18 10.53 -9.45
C ALA A 17 8.58 9.98 -9.75
N ARG A 18 9.53 10.21 -8.83
CA ARG A 18 10.90 9.67 -8.92
C ARG A 18 11.00 8.19 -8.59
N PHE A 19 10.20 7.69 -7.65
CA PHE A 19 10.23 6.28 -7.23
C PHE A 19 9.40 5.37 -8.14
N ARG A 20 8.37 5.89 -8.81
CA ARG A 20 7.45 5.13 -9.67
C ARG A 20 8.14 4.20 -10.67
N PRO A 21 9.25 4.59 -11.34
CA PRO A 21 9.97 3.69 -12.24
C PRO A 21 10.55 2.44 -11.56
N GLU A 22 10.93 2.52 -10.28
CA GLU A 22 11.50 1.43 -9.49
C GLU A 22 10.45 0.36 -9.10
N ILE A 23 9.16 0.66 -9.23
CA ILE A 23 8.07 -0.22 -8.80
C ILE A 23 7.88 -1.37 -9.79
N ALA A 24 7.90 -2.60 -9.30
CA ALA A 24 7.79 -3.82 -10.10
C ALA A 24 6.46 -4.57 -9.85
N PRO A 25 5.97 -5.35 -10.85
CA PRO A 25 4.93 -6.33 -10.61
C PRO A 25 5.33 -7.31 -9.50
N GLY A 26 4.42 -7.61 -8.58
CA GLY A 26 4.71 -8.51 -7.45
C GLY A 26 5.11 -7.79 -6.17
N ASP A 27 5.44 -6.50 -6.23
CA ASP A 27 5.67 -5.70 -5.04
C ASP A 27 4.41 -5.64 -4.15
N LEU A 28 4.64 -5.51 -2.84
CA LEU A 28 3.58 -5.33 -1.87
C LEU A 28 3.52 -3.87 -1.40
N LEU A 29 2.35 -3.27 -1.51
CA LEU A 29 2.05 -2.00 -0.86
C LEU A 29 1.62 -2.27 0.58
N LEU A 30 2.29 -1.67 1.56
CA LEU A 30 1.91 -1.73 2.97
C LEU A 30 1.52 -0.34 3.47
N CYS A 31 0.41 -0.24 4.20
CA CYS A 31 -0.07 1.04 4.72
C CYS A 31 -0.27 1.00 6.24
N SER A 32 -0.02 2.13 6.90
CA SER A 32 -0.39 2.41 8.30
C SER A 32 -1.45 3.51 8.31
N GLY A 33 -2.71 3.12 8.03
CA GLY A 33 -3.83 4.05 7.90
C GLY A 33 -4.32 4.59 9.25
N SER A 34 -4.97 5.75 9.24
CA SER A 34 -5.55 6.42 10.41
C SER A 34 -7.07 6.22 10.56
N GLY A 35 -7.74 5.61 9.56
CA GLY A 35 -9.18 5.34 9.57
C GLY A 35 -9.65 4.38 10.68
N ILE A 36 -10.97 4.27 10.86
CA ILE A 36 -11.58 3.42 11.91
C ILE A 36 -11.14 1.96 11.78
N PHE A 37 -11.33 1.36 10.59
CA PHE A 37 -10.88 -0.01 10.32
C PHE A 37 -9.36 -0.17 10.49
N SER A 38 -8.59 0.83 10.06
CA SER A 38 -7.14 0.78 10.20
C SER A 38 -6.67 0.75 11.66
N ARG A 39 -7.35 1.50 12.54
CA ARG A 39 -7.09 1.47 13.99
C ARG A 39 -7.48 0.12 14.59
N MET A 40 -8.63 -0.44 14.21
CA MET A 40 -9.06 -1.77 14.67
C MET A 40 -8.08 -2.87 14.27
N ILE A 41 -7.63 -2.89 13.00
CA ILE A 41 -6.67 -3.89 12.50
C ILE A 41 -5.34 -3.78 13.25
N ARG A 42 -4.80 -2.57 13.43
CA ARG A 42 -3.55 -2.37 14.19
C ARG A 42 -3.68 -2.80 15.64
N ALA A 43 -4.82 -2.53 16.29
CA ALA A 43 -5.08 -2.97 17.65
C ALA A 43 -5.17 -4.50 17.75
N GLY A 44 -5.91 -5.15 16.84
CA GLY A 44 -6.06 -6.62 16.83
C GLY A 44 -4.77 -7.36 16.48
N THR A 45 -3.97 -6.82 15.56
CA THR A 45 -2.69 -7.41 15.14
C THR A 45 -1.51 -7.02 16.03
N LYS A 46 -1.70 -6.05 16.94
CA LYS A 46 -0.63 -5.43 17.75
C LYS A 46 0.55 -4.94 16.89
N GLY A 47 0.24 -4.42 15.70
CA GLY A 47 1.21 -4.01 14.69
C GLY A 47 0.94 -2.63 14.10
N VAL A 48 1.89 -2.14 13.29
CA VAL A 48 1.81 -0.82 12.63
C VAL A 48 1.10 -0.87 11.28
N TRP A 49 0.98 -2.04 10.68
CA TRP A 49 0.34 -2.20 9.37
C TRP A 49 -1.15 -2.42 9.52
N SER A 50 -1.92 -1.79 8.64
CA SER A 50 -3.37 -1.84 8.66
C SER A 50 -3.97 -2.27 7.33
N HIS A 51 -3.19 -2.26 6.25
CA HIS A 51 -3.67 -2.59 4.92
C HIS A 51 -2.51 -3.07 4.06
N VAL A 52 -2.81 -3.97 3.13
CA VAL A 52 -1.87 -4.48 2.14
C VAL A 52 -2.53 -4.54 0.77
N GLY A 53 -1.76 -4.25 -0.27
CA GLY A 53 -2.19 -4.38 -1.66
C GLY A 53 -1.09 -5.02 -2.50
N PHE A 54 -1.50 -5.71 -3.57
CA PHE A 54 -0.59 -6.32 -4.53
C PHE A 54 -0.39 -5.38 -5.71
N VAL A 55 0.86 -5.07 -6.03
CA VAL A 55 1.19 -4.15 -7.12
C VAL A 55 1.18 -4.89 -8.45
N MET A 56 0.50 -4.29 -9.43
CA MET A 56 0.46 -4.73 -10.81
C MET A 56 0.89 -3.57 -11.70
N ARG A 57 1.91 -3.79 -12.54
CA ARG A 57 2.32 -2.79 -13.53
C ARG A 57 1.76 -3.15 -14.90
N LEU A 58 1.12 -2.17 -15.52
CA LEU A 58 0.55 -2.25 -16.86
C LEU A 58 1.38 -1.37 -17.79
N ASP A 59 2.48 -1.91 -18.31
CA ASP A 59 3.44 -1.14 -19.11
C ASP A 59 2.83 -0.62 -20.42
N ALA A 60 1.90 -1.37 -21.02
CA ALA A 60 1.23 -0.99 -22.27
C ALA A 60 0.47 0.36 -22.20
N ILE A 61 0.09 0.79 -21.00
CA ILE A 61 -0.63 2.05 -20.76
C ILE A 61 0.07 2.95 -19.73
N ASP A 62 1.32 2.64 -19.37
CA ASP A 62 2.10 3.30 -18.33
C ASP A 62 1.29 3.53 -17.03
N ARG A 63 0.75 2.44 -16.44
CA ARG A 63 0.02 2.50 -15.17
C ARG A 63 0.58 1.55 -14.13
N VAL A 64 0.74 2.06 -12.91
CA VAL A 64 0.97 1.25 -11.71
C VAL A 64 -0.36 1.13 -10.97
N MET A 65 -0.84 -0.09 -10.84
CA MET A 65 -2.12 -0.45 -10.25
C MET A 65 -1.90 -1.21 -8.95
N VAL A 66 -2.90 -1.17 -8.07
CA VAL A 66 -2.90 -1.91 -6.81
C VAL A 66 -4.18 -2.72 -6.74
N LEU A 67 -4.05 -4.05 -6.72
CA LEU A 67 -5.11 -4.98 -6.39
C LEU A 67 -5.22 -5.06 -4.87
N ARG A 68 -6.40 -4.77 -4.33
CA ARG A 68 -6.64 -4.73 -2.89
C ARG A 68 -8.08 -5.13 -2.56
N SER A 69 -8.28 -5.68 -1.37
CA SER A 69 -9.60 -5.79 -0.76
C SER A 69 -9.78 -4.65 0.21
N VAL A 70 -10.80 -3.82 0.01
CA VAL A 70 -11.13 -2.70 0.90
C VAL A 70 -12.36 -3.09 1.71
N GLU A 71 -12.29 -2.93 3.03
CA GLU A 71 -13.20 -3.55 4.00
C GLU A 71 -14.69 -3.32 3.69
N PRO A 72 -15.16 -2.06 3.45
CA PRO A 72 -16.56 -1.83 3.10
C PRO A 72 -16.95 -2.09 1.64
N LEU A 73 -16.00 -2.31 0.73
CA LEU A 73 -16.25 -2.27 -0.73
C LEU A 73 -15.86 -3.56 -1.48
N GLY A 74 -15.05 -4.43 -0.87
CA GLY A 74 -14.56 -5.66 -1.48
C GLY A 74 -13.30 -5.48 -2.34
N VAL A 75 -13.06 -6.47 -3.22
CA VAL A 75 -11.86 -6.58 -4.04
C VAL A 75 -11.94 -5.66 -5.26
N ARG A 76 -10.92 -4.84 -5.45
CA ARG A 76 -10.84 -3.90 -6.58
C ARG A 76 -9.40 -3.55 -6.93
N THR A 77 -9.24 -3.07 -8.15
CA THR A 77 -7.98 -2.55 -8.66
C THR A 77 -8.08 -1.04 -8.82
N VAL A 78 -7.12 -0.29 -8.28
CA VAL A 78 -7.05 1.18 -8.43
C VAL A 78 -5.65 1.63 -8.83
N PRO A 79 -5.49 2.79 -9.48
CA PRO A 79 -4.16 3.37 -9.69
C PRO A 79 -3.47 3.64 -8.35
N LEU A 80 -2.18 3.34 -8.24
CA LEU A 80 -1.40 3.59 -7.02
C LEU A 80 -1.39 5.08 -6.64
N SER A 81 -1.37 5.98 -7.63
CA SER A 81 -1.42 7.43 -7.42
C SER A 81 -2.63 7.89 -6.61
N LYS A 82 -3.73 7.14 -6.61
CA LYS A 82 -4.93 7.44 -5.83
C LYS A 82 -4.65 7.48 -4.32
N TYR A 83 -3.65 6.75 -3.84
CA TYR A 83 -3.24 6.77 -2.42
C TYR A 83 -2.52 8.07 -2.00
N LEU A 84 -2.11 8.90 -2.97
CA LEU A 84 -1.38 10.14 -2.71
C LEU A 84 -2.29 11.37 -2.82
N THR A 85 -3.44 11.22 -3.47
CA THR A 85 -4.37 12.31 -3.77
C THR A 85 -5.63 12.28 -2.92
N ASP A 86 -5.99 11.13 -2.36
CA ASP A 86 -7.20 10.89 -1.57
C ASP A 86 -6.87 10.67 -0.09
#